data_AF-A0A3M8ASP9-F1
#
_entry.id   AF-A0A3M8ASP9-F1
#
_cell.length_a   1.000
_cell.length_b   1.000
_cell.length_c   1.000
_cell.angle_alpha   90.00
_cell.angle_beta   90.00
_cell.angle_gamma   90.00
#
_symmetry.space_group_name_H-M   'P 1'
#
loop_
_entity.id
_entity.type
_entity.pdbx_description
1 polymer ?
#
loop_
_entity_poly.entity_id
_entity_poly.type
_entity_poly.pdbx_seq_one_letter_code
_entity_poly.pdbx_strand_id
1 'polypeptide(L)'
;MSEDFYPVLSPDRALRSPEAATQGEVLDKSAYRDLYELASEAGLPYFARLNGQGEVELYLVFESVDAFVEQTRDAVSVEFKTYQGKLLGVIWTLSDPLQPLGFPLTFDIRQAEQRGMALKMLEQPRTFLHYLAYEGGELTHIYSEAISFSTAEVERTREMIRSLFEGRSEAIPQEAQVREEETLSIPALSLPDAVLAEEGLAFVFRYRRMVEAHGAEGAQHLLMSTVRQAVWVMRRHARSEVRESSFTVWVAERGELLELIVTPGLSDLFEVVHMSEDEANPFSRFLLTLPEYVETKEVSPLRLGAFPFLRYENGALYQLELDERVQEHLRALFVKAFPGMPVPYE
;
A
#
# COMPACT_ATOMS: atom_id res chain seq x y z
N MET A 1 20.60 -35.94 -4.87
CA MET A 1 20.68 -35.22 -3.58
C MET A 1 19.52 -34.24 -3.59
N SER A 2 18.60 -34.29 -2.64
CA SER A 2 17.54 -33.27 -2.57
C SER A 2 18.20 -31.97 -2.15
N GLU A 3 18.15 -30.95 -2.99
CA GLU A 3 18.61 -29.61 -2.61
C GLU A 3 17.84 -29.13 -1.36
N ASP A 4 18.54 -28.45 -0.46
CA ASP A 4 17.93 -27.89 0.74
C ASP A 4 17.03 -26.71 0.38
N PHE A 5 15.80 -26.73 0.87
CA PHE A 5 14.85 -25.63 0.68
C PHE A 5 15.31 -24.36 1.42
N TYR A 6 16.00 -24.51 2.55
CA TYR A 6 16.55 -23.42 3.37
C TYR A 6 18.08 -23.37 3.27
N PRO A 7 18.63 -22.83 2.18
CA PRO A 7 20.07 -22.78 1.99
C PRO A 7 20.74 -21.84 3.00
N VAL A 8 21.93 -22.22 3.46
CA VAL A 8 22.74 -21.38 4.34
C VAL A 8 23.43 -20.28 3.52
N LEU A 9 23.10 -19.03 3.82
CA LEU A 9 23.75 -17.86 3.22
C LEU A 9 25.12 -17.60 3.87
N SER A 10 26.09 -17.15 3.07
CA SER A 10 27.44 -16.80 3.53
C SER A 10 27.71 -15.32 3.29
N PRO A 11 27.29 -14.42 4.21
CA PRO A 11 27.46 -12.98 4.02
C PRO A 11 28.93 -12.57 4.08
N ASP A 12 29.32 -11.61 3.24
CA ASP A 12 30.62 -10.96 3.34
C ASP A 12 30.58 -9.88 4.43
N ARG A 13 31.26 -10.15 5.54
CA ARG A 13 31.33 -9.26 6.71
C ARG A 13 31.97 -7.90 6.43
N ALA A 14 32.65 -7.73 5.30
CA ALA A 14 33.19 -6.43 4.90
C ALA A 14 32.11 -5.47 4.39
N LEU A 15 30.96 -5.99 3.93
CA LEU A 15 29.90 -5.19 3.35
C LEU A 15 29.18 -4.37 4.42
N ARG A 16 29.09 -3.06 4.18
CA ARG A 16 28.43 -2.09 5.05
C ARG A 16 27.12 -1.61 4.45
N SER A 17 26.20 -1.27 5.33
CA SER A 17 24.89 -0.74 4.97
C SER A 17 24.83 0.77 5.20
N PRO A 18 24.06 1.51 4.40
CA PRO A 18 23.69 2.87 4.76
C PRO A 18 22.93 2.86 6.08
N GLU A 19 23.22 3.83 6.94
CA GLU A 19 22.59 3.99 8.26
C GLU A 19 22.06 5.43 8.40
N ALA A 20 21.31 5.70 9.47
CA ALA A 20 20.77 7.04 9.75
C ALA A 20 21.86 8.14 9.75
N ALA A 21 23.08 7.83 10.16
CA ALA A 21 24.21 8.76 10.16
C ALA A 21 24.74 9.12 8.76
N THR A 22 24.37 8.34 7.74
CA THR A 22 24.77 8.58 6.34
C THR A 22 23.65 9.24 5.53
N GLN A 23 22.50 9.52 6.14
CA GLN A 23 21.37 10.12 5.47
C GLN A 23 21.67 11.56 5.07
N GLY A 24 21.44 11.91 3.81
CA GLY A 24 21.80 13.18 3.19
C GLY A 24 23.29 13.31 2.84
N GLU A 25 24.10 12.29 3.11
CA GLU A 25 25.55 12.34 2.95
C GLU A 25 26.03 11.53 1.74
N VAL A 26 27.18 11.93 1.20
CA VAL A 26 27.91 11.16 0.20
C VAL A 26 28.56 9.96 0.88
N LEU A 27 28.28 8.76 0.37
CA LEU A 27 28.85 7.51 0.85
C LEU A 27 30.33 7.42 0.49
N ASP A 28 31.16 7.10 1.48
CA ASP A 28 32.59 6.88 1.28
C ASP A 28 32.85 5.74 0.28
N LYS A 29 33.57 6.06 -0.80
CA LYS A 29 33.85 5.12 -1.90
C LYS A 29 34.61 3.87 -1.47
N SER A 30 35.45 3.97 -0.44
CA SER A 30 36.23 2.83 0.03
C SER A 30 35.40 1.90 0.92
N ALA A 31 34.53 2.47 1.75
CA ALA A 31 33.67 1.74 2.68
C ALA A 31 32.44 1.11 2.02
N TYR A 32 31.92 1.72 0.95
CA TYR A 32 30.72 1.30 0.22
C TYR A 32 31.03 0.89 -1.22
N ARG A 33 32.23 0.35 -1.45
CA ARG A 33 32.73 0.02 -2.79
C ARG A 33 31.77 -0.85 -3.59
N ASP A 34 31.16 -1.84 -2.96
CA ASP A 34 30.20 -2.75 -3.60
C ASP A 34 28.96 -2.01 -4.12
N LEU A 35 28.46 -1.02 -3.38
CA LEU A 35 27.33 -0.20 -3.83
C LEU A 35 27.71 0.65 -5.03
N TYR A 36 28.93 1.20 -5.05
CA TYR A 36 29.45 1.91 -6.22
C TYR A 36 29.59 0.98 -7.43
N GLU A 37 30.09 -0.24 -7.25
CA GLU A 37 30.19 -1.23 -8.34
C GLU A 37 28.79 -1.58 -8.90
N LEU A 38 27.80 -1.81 -8.03
CA LEU A 38 26.42 -2.13 -8.45
C LEU A 38 25.71 -0.95 -9.14
N ALA A 39 25.82 0.25 -8.57
CA ALA A 39 25.13 1.44 -9.07
C ALA A 39 25.81 2.03 -10.32
N SER A 40 27.14 2.08 -10.35
CA SER A 40 27.90 2.71 -11.42
C SER A 40 28.31 1.74 -12.52
N GLU A 41 29.02 0.66 -12.18
CA GLU A 41 29.65 -0.21 -13.19
C GLU A 41 28.64 -1.17 -13.81
N ALA A 42 27.78 -1.76 -12.96
CA ALA A 42 26.68 -2.59 -13.42
C ALA A 42 25.45 -1.76 -13.85
N GLY A 43 25.40 -0.47 -13.48
CA GLY A 43 24.34 0.46 -13.87
C GLY A 43 22.95 0.03 -13.40
N LEU A 44 22.85 -0.63 -12.23
CA LEU A 44 21.60 -1.18 -11.74
C LEU A 44 20.75 -0.09 -11.07
N PRO A 45 19.58 0.27 -11.62
CA PRO A 45 18.70 1.27 -11.01
C PRO A 45 17.99 0.74 -9.75
N TYR A 46 17.98 -0.58 -9.56
CA TYR A 46 17.42 -1.23 -8.38
C TYR A 46 18.03 -2.61 -8.20
N PHE A 47 18.23 -3.04 -6.95
CA PHE A 47 18.76 -4.36 -6.62
C PHE A 47 18.47 -4.77 -5.18
N ALA A 48 18.59 -6.06 -4.91
CA ALA A 48 18.61 -6.62 -3.55
C ALA A 48 20.05 -7.02 -3.20
N ARG A 49 20.45 -6.86 -1.94
CA ARG A 49 21.79 -7.16 -1.45
C ARG A 49 21.71 -7.88 -0.10
N LEU A 50 22.55 -8.89 0.09
CA LEU A 50 22.80 -9.47 1.40
C LEU A 50 23.93 -8.69 2.09
N ASN A 51 23.65 -8.03 3.20
CA ASN A 51 24.63 -7.23 3.92
C ASN A 51 25.61 -8.11 4.75
N GLY A 52 26.62 -7.48 5.36
CA GLY A 52 27.61 -8.20 6.17
C GLY A 52 27.08 -8.82 7.46
N GLN A 53 25.86 -8.48 7.88
CA GLN A 53 25.14 -9.10 9.00
C GLN A 53 24.27 -10.29 8.56
N GLY A 54 24.16 -10.52 7.25
CA GLY A 54 23.30 -11.56 6.67
C GLY A 54 21.83 -11.16 6.59
N GLU A 55 21.51 -9.86 6.60
CA GLU A 55 20.17 -9.34 6.35
C GLU A 55 20.04 -8.93 4.89
N VAL A 56 18.83 -9.06 4.35
CA VAL A 56 18.54 -8.62 2.98
C VAL A 56 18.07 -7.18 3.01
N GLU A 57 18.63 -6.40 2.09
CA GLU A 57 18.36 -4.99 1.89
C GLU A 57 17.99 -4.74 0.43
N LEU A 58 17.18 -3.72 0.21
CA LEU A 58 16.72 -3.30 -1.11
C LEU A 58 17.27 -1.92 -1.41
N TYR A 59 17.53 -1.65 -2.69
CA TYR A 59 18.11 -0.41 -3.16
C TYR A 59 17.33 0.11 -4.38
N LEU A 60 17.03 1.41 -4.37
CA LEU A 60 16.64 2.19 -5.55
C LEU A 60 17.70 3.27 -5.78
N VAL A 61 18.22 3.34 -7.01
CA VAL A 61 19.27 4.27 -7.41
C VAL A 61 18.70 5.24 -8.45
N PHE A 62 18.65 6.52 -8.09
CA PHE A 62 18.19 7.62 -8.93
C PHE A 62 19.37 8.33 -9.57
N GLU A 63 19.13 8.99 -10.71
CA GLU A 63 20.15 9.80 -11.40
C GLU A 63 20.55 11.04 -10.60
N SER A 64 19.65 11.57 -9.76
CA SER A 64 19.91 12.70 -8.88
C SER A 64 18.92 12.73 -7.72
N VAL A 65 19.20 13.58 -6.72
CA VAL A 65 18.26 13.85 -5.61
C VAL A 65 16.98 14.52 -6.14
N ASP A 66 17.08 15.38 -7.15
CA ASP A 66 15.91 16.03 -7.77
C ASP A 66 14.99 14.99 -8.45
N ALA A 67 15.58 14.03 -9.17
CA ALA A 67 14.84 12.93 -9.80
C ALA A 67 14.10 12.09 -8.75
N PHE A 68 14.72 11.86 -7.59
CA PHE A 68 14.05 11.22 -6.47
C PHE A 68 12.83 12.03 -5.97
N VAL A 69 12.96 13.34 -5.76
CA VAL A 69 11.85 14.20 -5.30
C VAL A 69 10.67 14.21 -6.28
N GLU A 70 10.95 14.11 -7.58
CA GLU A 70 9.92 14.00 -8.61
C GLU A 70 9.24 12.62 -8.63
N GLN A 71 9.99 11.55 -8.34
CA GLN A 71 9.55 10.16 -8.52
C GLN A 71 9.12 9.45 -7.24
N THR A 72 9.36 10.01 -6.07
CA THR A 72 9.05 9.35 -4.79
C THR A 72 8.49 10.37 -3.81
N ARG A 73 7.17 10.53 -3.83
CA ARG A 73 6.45 11.40 -2.89
C ARG A 73 5.81 10.65 -1.73
N ASP A 74 5.64 9.33 -1.86
CA ASP A 74 4.79 8.51 -1.00
C ASP A 74 5.40 7.14 -0.69
N ALA A 75 4.82 6.49 0.33
CA ALA A 75 5.24 5.22 0.90
C ALA A 75 5.53 4.14 -0.15
N VAL A 76 6.46 3.24 0.17
CA VAL A 76 6.84 2.15 -0.72
C VAL A 76 6.46 0.81 -0.12
N SER A 77 5.82 -0.05 -0.92
CA SER A 77 5.59 -1.45 -0.57
C SER A 77 6.40 -2.39 -1.46
N VAL A 78 6.59 -3.60 -0.96
CA VAL A 78 7.09 -4.73 -1.75
C VAL A 78 5.96 -5.74 -1.90
N GLU A 79 5.60 -6.04 -3.14
CA GLU A 79 4.61 -7.06 -3.47
C GLU A 79 5.28 -8.26 -4.15
N PHE A 80 4.92 -9.48 -3.73
CA PHE A 80 5.47 -10.69 -4.32
C PHE A 80 4.54 -11.25 -5.39
N LYS A 81 5.08 -11.43 -6.59
CA LYS A 81 4.41 -12.08 -7.72
C LYS A 81 5.30 -13.17 -8.31
N THR A 82 4.73 -13.95 -9.20
CA THR A 82 5.48 -14.95 -9.98
C THR A 82 5.38 -14.65 -11.47
N TYR A 83 6.50 -14.83 -12.17
CA TYR A 83 6.58 -14.63 -13.62
C TYR A 83 7.61 -15.58 -14.23
N GLN A 84 7.22 -16.31 -15.27
CA GLN A 84 8.09 -17.24 -16.01
C GLN A 84 8.93 -18.17 -15.12
N GLY A 85 8.32 -18.72 -14.05
CA GLY A 85 9.01 -19.64 -13.14
C GLY A 85 10.00 -18.98 -12.17
N LYS A 86 9.97 -17.65 -12.05
CA LYS A 86 10.73 -16.88 -11.06
C LYS A 86 9.80 -16.19 -10.07
N LEU A 87 10.32 -15.88 -8.89
CA LEU A 87 9.67 -14.99 -7.95
C LEU A 87 10.07 -13.55 -8.29
N LEU A 88 9.11 -12.64 -8.27
CA LEU A 88 9.33 -11.21 -8.39
C LEU A 88 8.96 -10.55 -7.06
N GLY A 89 9.87 -9.75 -6.50
CA GLY A 89 9.55 -8.77 -5.48
C GLY A 89 9.44 -7.39 -6.13
N VAL A 90 8.23 -6.89 -6.35
CA VAL A 90 7.99 -5.61 -7.00
C VAL A 90 7.97 -4.52 -5.95
N ILE A 91 8.96 -3.62 -5.98
CA ILE A 91 8.97 -2.41 -5.17
C ILE A 91 8.04 -1.40 -5.86
N TRP A 92 6.96 -0.99 -5.22
CA TRP A 92 6.03 -0.01 -5.76
C TRP A 92 6.29 1.37 -5.19
N THR A 93 6.63 2.33 -6.05
CA THR A 93 6.65 3.74 -5.69
C THR A 93 5.34 4.41 -6.04
N LEU A 94 4.85 5.25 -5.14
CA LEU A 94 3.57 5.96 -5.27
C LEU A 94 3.75 7.38 -5.84
N SER A 95 4.69 7.58 -6.78
CA SER A 95 4.89 8.88 -7.46
C SER A 95 3.61 9.39 -8.11
N ASP A 96 2.93 8.50 -8.83
CA ASP A 96 1.58 8.67 -9.34
C ASP A 96 0.73 7.50 -8.83
N PRO A 97 -0.20 7.73 -7.89
CA PRO A 97 -1.07 6.65 -7.43
C PRO A 97 -1.84 5.99 -8.58
N LEU A 98 -2.18 6.74 -9.65
CA LEU A 98 -2.88 6.25 -10.85
C LEU A 98 -2.02 5.36 -11.75
N GLN A 99 -0.72 5.63 -11.80
CA GLN A 99 0.24 4.90 -12.61
C GLN A 99 1.52 4.66 -11.79
N PRO A 100 1.45 3.77 -10.79
CA PRO A 100 2.56 3.52 -9.89
C PRO A 100 3.75 2.96 -10.69
N LEU A 101 4.94 3.46 -10.40
CA LEU A 101 6.16 2.91 -10.98
C LEU A 101 6.60 1.70 -10.14
N GLY A 102 6.65 0.53 -10.77
CA GLY A 102 7.07 -0.73 -10.15
C GLY A 102 8.50 -1.10 -10.55
N PHE A 103 9.33 -1.44 -9.58
CA PHE A 103 10.72 -1.89 -9.77
C PHE A 103 10.83 -3.39 -9.43
N PRO A 104 10.84 -4.30 -10.42
CA PRO A 104 10.76 -5.73 -10.17
C PRO A 104 12.13 -6.35 -9.86
N LEU A 105 12.32 -6.79 -8.61
CA LEU A 105 13.45 -7.63 -8.22
C LEU A 105 13.16 -9.08 -8.58
N THR A 106 14.06 -9.70 -9.36
CA THR A 106 13.87 -11.08 -9.82
C THR A 106 14.69 -12.04 -8.97
N PHE A 107 14.04 -13.06 -8.41
CA PHE A 107 14.68 -14.16 -7.70
C PHE A 107 14.44 -15.49 -8.43
N ASP A 108 15.51 -16.07 -8.94
CA ASP A 108 15.56 -17.44 -9.45
C ASP A 108 15.62 -18.42 -8.28
N ILE A 109 14.45 -18.91 -7.88
CA ILE A 109 14.28 -19.80 -6.73
C ILE A 109 15.00 -21.15 -6.89
N ARG A 110 15.44 -21.51 -8.10
CA ARG A 110 16.29 -22.69 -8.30
C ARG A 110 17.71 -22.45 -7.78
N GLN A 111 18.20 -21.21 -7.82
CA GLN A 111 19.51 -20.86 -7.31
C GLN A 111 19.47 -20.73 -5.79
N ALA A 112 20.34 -21.46 -5.09
CA ALA A 112 20.35 -21.53 -3.64
C ALA A 112 20.53 -20.14 -2.99
N GLU A 113 21.43 -19.32 -3.51
CA GLU A 113 21.67 -17.98 -2.96
C GLU A 113 20.45 -17.07 -3.11
N GLN A 114 19.85 -17.00 -4.30
CA GLN A 114 18.66 -16.17 -4.56
C GLN A 114 17.43 -16.66 -3.79
N ARG A 115 17.25 -17.98 -3.67
CA ARG A 115 16.21 -18.59 -2.81
C ARG A 115 16.43 -18.22 -1.34
N GLY A 116 17.67 -18.33 -0.86
CA GLY A 116 18.01 -17.96 0.52
C GLY A 116 17.76 -16.48 0.79
N MET A 117 18.10 -15.59 -0.14
CA MET A 117 17.80 -14.16 -0.03
C MET A 117 16.29 -13.91 0.01
N ALA A 118 15.51 -14.53 -0.89
CA ALA A 118 14.06 -14.37 -0.90
C ALA A 118 13.42 -14.83 0.43
N LEU A 119 13.86 -15.98 0.97
CA LEU A 119 13.38 -16.48 2.26
C LEU A 119 13.81 -15.56 3.42
N LYS A 120 15.08 -15.13 3.43
CA LYS A 120 15.62 -14.25 4.48
C LYS A 120 14.89 -12.91 4.54
N MET A 121 14.56 -12.33 3.39
CA MET A 121 13.77 -11.11 3.27
C MET A 121 12.38 -11.24 3.90
N LEU A 122 11.73 -12.40 3.80
CA LEU A 122 10.43 -12.66 4.42
C LEU A 122 10.53 -12.92 5.93
N GLU A 123 11.62 -13.52 6.38
CA GLU A 123 11.79 -13.98 7.77
C GLU A 123 12.38 -12.91 8.70
N GLN A 124 13.06 -11.91 8.16
CA GLN A 124 13.57 -10.79 8.95
C GLN A 124 12.42 -9.88 9.43
N PRO A 125 12.50 -9.29 10.64
CA PRO A 125 11.41 -8.46 11.16
C PRO A 125 11.08 -7.24 10.30
N ARG A 126 12.10 -6.70 9.62
CA ARG A 126 12.01 -5.53 8.73
C ARG A 126 13.03 -5.68 7.62
N THR A 127 12.67 -5.26 6.42
CA THR A 127 13.57 -5.11 5.27
C THR A 127 13.80 -3.65 5.00
N PHE A 128 15.06 -3.22 5.01
CA PHE A 128 15.39 -1.84 4.69
C PHE A 128 15.43 -1.63 3.19
N LEU A 129 14.76 -0.57 2.75
CA LEU A 129 14.84 -0.02 1.41
C LEU A 129 15.66 1.28 1.47
N HIS A 130 16.78 1.30 0.79
CA HIS A 130 17.69 2.43 0.72
C HIS A 130 17.52 3.18 -0.60
N TYR A 131 17.33 4.49 -0.50
CA TYR A 131 17.21 5.38 -1.66
C TYR A 131 18.55 6.07 -1.86
N LEU A 132 19.17 5.85 -3.00
CA LEU A 132 20.47 6.41 -3.36
C LEU A 132 20.32 7.32 -4.58
N ALA A 133 21.13 8.38 -4.66
CA ALA A 133 21.33 9.14 -5.89
C ALA A 133 22.77 8.94 -6.37
N TYR A 134 22.96 8.65 -7.66
CA TYR A 134 24.26 8.56 -8.29
C TYR A 134 24.47 9.72 -9.27
N GLU A 135 25.17 10.75 -8.82
CA GLU A 135 25.43 11.96 -9.61
C GLU A 135 26.93 12.29 -9.60
N GLY A 136 27.50 12.64 -10.76
CA GLY A 136 28.90 13.10 -10.82
C GLY A 136 29.95 12.07 -10.36
N GLY A 137 29.60 10.79 -10.30
CA GLY A 137 30.49 9.75 -9.78
C GLY A 137 30.44 9.56 -8.27
N GLU A 138 29.46 10.15 -7.58
CA GLU A 138 29.25 10.07 -6.14
C GLU A 138 27.88 9.44 -5.83
N LEU A 139 27.85 8.56 -4.83
CA LEU A 139 26.61 7.99 -4.29
C LEU A 139 26.20 8.78 -3.05
N THR A 140 25.06 9.45 -3.11
CA THR A 140 24.43 10.09 -1.96
C THR A 140 23.37 9.16 -1.40
N HIS A 141 23.39 8.90 -0.09
CA HIS A 141 22.29 8.19 0.56
C HIS A 141 21.21 9.20 0.93
N ILE A 142 20.06 9.13 0.27
CA ILE A 142 18.98 10.10 0.42
C ILE A 142 18.25 9.86 1.74
N TYR A 143 17.73 8.64 1.93
CA TYR A 143 17.15 8.13 3.17
C TYR A 143 16.90 6.62 3.07
N SER A 144 16.44 6.03 4.18
CA SER A 144 16.06 4.63 4.26
C SER A 144 14.67 4.49 4.86
N GLU A 145 13.91 3.52 4.36
CA GLU A 145 12.59 3.15 4.88
C GLU A 145 12.58 1.68 5.32
N ALA A 146 11.84 1.37 6.37
CA ALA A 146 11.69 0.00 6.86
C ALA A 146 10.35 -0.59 6.38
N ILE A 147 10.43 -1.69 5.65
CA ILE A 147 9.28 -2.43 5.13
C ILE A 147 9.04 -3.64 6.04
N SER A 148 7.79 -3.88 6.41
CA SER A 148 7.37 -5.08 7.14
C SER A 148 6.41 -5.92 6.31
N PHE A 149 6.40 -7.22 6.57
CA PHE A 149 5.46 -8.17 5.98
C PHE A 149 4.60 -8.79 7.07
N SER A 150 3.31 -8.97 6.80
CA SER A 150 2.43 -9.69 7.70
C SER A 150 2.71 -11.19 7.68
N THR A 151 2.20 -11.90 8.68
CA THR A 151 2.22 -13.37 8.70
C THR A 151 1.55 -13.95 7.45
N ALA A 152 0.45 -13.38 6.97
CA ALA A 152 -0.27 -13.88 5.81
C ALA A 152 0.52 -13.65 4.51
N GLU A 153 1.18 -12.50 4.34
CA GLU A 153 2.06 -12.21 3.22
C GLU A 153 3.27 -13.16 3.20
N VAL A 154 3.88 -13.41 4.37
CA VAL A 154 5.00 -14.33 4.53
C VAL A 154 4.61 -15.76 4.15
N GLU A 155 3.51 -16.30 4.69
CA GLU A 155 3.10 -17.66 4.38
C GLU A 155 2.73 -17.82 2.90
N ARG A 156 1.95 -16.88 2.35
CA ARG A 156 1.59 -16.88 0.92
C ARG A 156 2.83 -16.88 0.02
N THR A 157 3.80 -16.02 0.33
CA THR A 157 5.03 -15.92 -0.48
C THR A 157 5.92 -17.15 -0.30
N ARG A 158 6.00 -17.71 0.91
CA ARG A 158 6.73 -18.96 1.16
C ARG A 158 6.15 -20.14 0.37
N GLU A 159 4.82 -20.21 0.25
CA GLU A 159 4.14 -21.20 -0.61
C GLU A 159 4.49 -21.01 -2.09
N MET A 160 4.57 -19.76 -2.58
CA MET A 160 5.03 -19.48 -3.95
C MET A 160 6.47 -19.97 -4.15
N ILE A 161 7.39 -19.63 -3.23
CA ILE A 161 8.79 -20.08 -3.27
C ILE A 161 8.85 -21.61 -3.29
N ARG A 162 8.06 -22.29 -2.45
CA ARG A 162 7.98 -23.75 -2.41
C ARG A 162 7.50 -24.34 -3.73
N SER A 163 6.41 -23.82 -4.28
CA SER A 163 5.88 -24.25 -5.57
C SER A 163 6.88 -24.07 -6.71
N LEU A 164 7.60 -22.93 -6.74
CA LEU A 164 8.66 -22.67 -7.72
C LEU A 164 9.85 -23.63 -7.57
N PHE A 165 10.27 -23.89 -6.33
CA PHE A 165 11.35 -24.83 -6.01
C PHE A 165 10.98 -26.28 -6.37
N GLU A 166 9.73 -26.69 -6.13
CA GLU A 166 9.24 -28.03 -6.47
C GLU A 166 8.88 -28.18 -7.96
N GLY A 167 8.82 -27.07 -8.71
CA GLY A 167 8.41 -27.08 -10.12
C GLY A 167 6.91 -27.26 -10.33
N ARG A 168 6.10 -26.98 -9.30
CA ARG A 168 4.63 -27.10 -9.33
C ARG A 168 4.00 -25.75 -9.64
N SER A 169 4.30 -25.19 -10.81
CA SER A 169 3.82 -23.85 -11.17
C SER A 169 2.29 -23.76 -11.29
N GLU A 170 1.60 -24.88 -11.50
CA GLU A 170 0.13 -24.97 -11.50
C GLU A 170 -0.51 -24.76 -10.11
N ALA A 171 0.25 -24.92 -9.04
CA ALA A 171 -0.23 -24.72 -7.66
C ALA A 171 -0.13 -23.26 -7.20
N ILE A 172 0.39 -22.36 -8.03
CA ILE A 172 0.49 -20.93 -7.71
C ILE A 172 -0.85 -20.26 -8.06
N PRO A 173 -1.50 -19.55 -7.10
CA PRO A 173 -2.75 -18.85 -7.37
C PRO A 173 -2.65 -17.91 -8.58
N GLN A 174 -3.70 -17.83 -9.40
CA GLN A 174 -3.69 -16.96 -10.59
C GLN A 174 -3.50 -15.48 -10.24
N GLU A 175 -4.01 -15.05 -9.09
CA GLU A 175 -3.86 -13.70 -8.54
C GLU A 175 -2.40 -13.36 -8.18
N ALA A 176 -1.58 -14.37 -7.89
CA ALA A 176 -0.15 -14.20 -7.61
C ALA A 176 0.71 -14.13 -8.90
N GLN A 177 0.09 -14.24 -10.08
CA GLN A 177 0.77 -13.99 -11.35
C GLN A 177 0.67 -12.49 -11.69
N VAL A 178 1.64 -11.96 -12.43
CA VAL A 178 1.62 -10.55 -12.86
C VAL A 178 0.43 -10.30 -13.79
N ARG A 179 -0.69 -9.84 -13.23
CA ARG A 179 -1.88 -9.32 -13.91
C ARG A 179 -2.36 -8.04 -13.22
N GLU A 180 -3.07 -7.20 -13.98
CA GLU A 180 -3.88 -6.13 -13.42
C GLU A 180 -4.93 -6.77 -12.52
N GLU A 181 -5.03 -6.31 -11.28
CA GLU A 181 -6.07 -6.80 -10.39
C GLU A 181 -7.42 -6.19 -10.78
N GLU A 182 -8.34 -7.07 -11.15
CA GLU A 182 -9.72 -6.69 -11.42
C GLU A 182 -10.38 -6.21 -10.12
N THR A 183 -11.11 -5.10 -10.20
CA THR A 183 -11.97 -4.67 -9.09
C THR A 183 -13.09 -5.70 -8.95
N LEU A 184 -13.14 -6.39 -7.82
CA LEU A 184 -14.18 -7.37 -7.55
C LEU A 184 -15.44 -6.63 -7.09
N SER A 185 -16.61 -7.08 -7.54
CA SER A 185 -17.90 -6.58 -7.04
C SER A 185 -18.55 -7.62 -6.14
N ILE A 186 -19.02 -7.20 -4.97
CA ILE A 186 -19.76 -8.04 -4.02
C ILE A 186 -21.04 -7.32 -3.57
N PRO A 187 -22.11 -8.06 -3.21
CA PRO A 187 -23.31 -7.44 -2.66
C PRO A 187 -23.02 -6.78 -1.31
N ALA A 188 -23.46 -5.55 -1.07
CA ALA A 188 -23.27 -4.90 0.24
C ALA A 188 -23.92 -5.69 1.40
N LEU A 189 -24.97 -6.48 1.10
CA LEU A 189 -25.61 -7.40 2.05
C LEU A 189 -24.69 -8.51 2.59
N SER A 190 -23.58 -8.81 1.92
CA SER A 190 -22.62 -9.80 2.44
C SER A 190 -21.81 -9.26 3.63
N LEU A 191 -21.82 -7.95 3.85
CA LEU A 191 -21.10 -7.34 4.98
C LEU A 191 -21.83 -7.65 6.30
N PRO A 192 -21.10 -8.01 7.37
CA PRO A 192 -21.70 -8.21 8.68
C PRO A 192 -22.36 -6.93 9.22
N ASP A 193 -23.48 -7.08 9.93
CA ASP A 193 -24.18 -5.97 10.60
C ASP A 193 -23.25 -5.12 11.47
N ALA A 194 -22.26 -5.75 12.11
CA ALA A 194 -21.27 -5.05 12.93
C ALA A 194 -20.43 -4.06 12.10
N VAL A 195 -20.03 -4.43 10.88
CA VAL A 195 -19.30 -3.56 9.94
C VAL A 195 -20.20 -2.42 9.46
N LEU A 196 -21.46 -2.74 9.15
CA LEU A 196 -22.42 -1.73 8.70
C LEU A 196 -22.82 -0.73 9.80
N ALA A 197 -22.57 -1.06 11.06
CA ALA A 197 -22.86 -0.22 12.23
C ALA A 197 -21.64 0.54 12.78
N GLU A 198 -20.46 0.40 12.16
CA GLU A 198 -19.25 1.10 12.58
C GLU A 198 -19.41 2.63 12.52
N GLU A 199 -18.73 3.32 13.43
CA GLU A 199 -18.56 4.77 13.38
C GLU A 199 -17.21 5.12 12.75
N GLY A 200 -17.09 6.35 12.25
CA GLY A 200 -15.88 6.78 11.58
C GLY A 200 -15.83 8.26 11.30
N LEU A 201 -15.00 8.66 10.35
CA LEU A 201 -14.75 10.06 10.02
C LEU A 201 -15.40 10.42 8.69
N ALA A 202 -16.23 11.48 8.70
CA ALA A 202 -16.80 12.10 7.52
C ALA A 202 -15.97 13.29 7.05
N PHE A 203 -15.63 13.31 5.77
CA PHE A 203 -15.10 14.46 5.05
C PHE A 203 -16.26 15.14 4.31
N VAL A 204 -16.55 16.39 4.65
CA VAL A 204 -17.71 17.13 4.15
C VAL A 204 -17.31 18.06 3.02
N PHE A 205 -18.01 18.00 1.90
CA PHE A 205 -17.75 18.79 0.69
C PHE A 205 -18.96 19.62 0.26
N ARG A 206 -18.71 20.82 -0.28
CA ARG A 206 -19.74 21.62 -0.99
C ARG A 206 -19.97 21.05 -2.39
N TYR A 207 -20.68 19.93 -2.47
CA TYR A 207 -20.87 19.19 -3.72
C TYR A 207 -21.50 20.03 -4.84
N ARG A 208 -22.48 20.88 -4.50
CA ARG A 208 -23.09 21.78 -5.50
C ARG A 208 -22.05 22.66 -6.21
N ARG A 209 -21.08 23.21 -5.48
CA ARG A 209 -20.00 24.03 -6.07
C ARG A 209 -19.08 23.20 -6.95
N MET A 210 -18.81 21.97 -6.53
CA MET A 210 -18.00 21.02 -7.30
C MET A 210 -18.68 20.70 -8.64
N VAL A 211 -20.00 20.45 -8.62
CA VAL A 211 -20.82 20.22 -9.82
C VAL A 211 -20.87 21.47 -10.71
N GLU A 212 -20.98 22.67 -10.13
CA GLU A 212 -20.95 23.93 -10.88
C GLU A 212 -19.58 24.17 -11.58
N ALA A 213 -18.48 23.77 -10.96
CA ALA A 213 -17.13 23.94 -11.49
C ALA A 213 -16.75 22.87 -12.53
N HIS A 214 -17.14 21.61 -12.31
CA HIS A 214 -16.64 20.46 -13.08
C HIS A 214 -17.72 19.68 -13.85
N GLY A 215 -19.00 20.02 -13.67
CA GLY A 215 -20.13 19.19 -14.11
C GLY A 215 -20.35 18.00 -13.16
N ALA A 216 -21.52 17.35 -13.28
CA ALA A 216 -21.89 16.25 -12.37
C ALA A 216 -20.94 15.04 -12.50
N GLU A 217 -20.67 14.59 -13.74
CA GLU A 217 -19.73 13.49 -13.98
C GLU A 217 -18.30 13.85 -13.56
N GLY A 218 -17.87 15.11 -13.79
CA GLY A 218 -16.55 15.58 -13.39
C GLY A 218 -16.37 15.61 -11.87
N ALA A 219 -17.38 16.07 -11.13
CA ALA A 219 -17.38 16.07 -9.67
C ALA A 219 -17.33 14.65 -9.09
N GLN A 220 -18.14 13.73 -9.63
CA GLN A 220 -18.11 12.31 -9.25
C GLN A 220 -16.76 11.67 -9.54
N HIS A 221 -16.22 11.90 -10.74
CA HIS A 221 -14.91 11.37 -11.13
C HIS A 221 -13.80 11.90 -10.21
N LEU A 222 -13.81 13.20 -9.88
CA LEU A 222 -12.85 13.80 -8.96
C LEU A 222 -12.88 13.08 -7.61
N LEU A 223 -14.04 13.03 -6.95
CA LEU A 223 -14.19 12.37 -5.64
C LEU A 223 -13.77 10.89 -5.68
N MET A 224 -14.25 10.14 -6.67
CA MET A 224 -13.91 8.72 -6.81
C MET A 224 -12.42 8.51 -7.09
N SER A 225 -11.80 9.37 -7.90
CA SER A 225 -10.37 9.32 -8.16
C SER A 225 -9.56 9.61 -6.90
N THR A 226 -9.96 10.58 -6.09
CA THR A 226 -9.32 10.92 -4.81
C THR A 226 -9.44 9.79 -3.79
N VAL A 227 -10.63 9.17 -3.68
CA VAL A 227 -10.83 7.97 -2.86
C VAL A 227 -9.93 6.83 -3.34
N ARG A 228 -9.88 6.58 -4.65
CA ARG A 228 -9.02 5.53 -5.22
C ARG A 228 -7.54 5.78 -4.94
N GLN A 229 -7.08 7.02 -5.03
CA GLN A 229 -5.71 7.42 -4.68
C GLN A 229 -5.42 7.06 -3.21
N ALA A 230 -6.29 7.46 -2.27
CA ALA A 230 -6.13 7.13 -0.85
C ALA A 230 -6.06 5.61 -0.61
N VAL A 231 -6.98 4.84 -1.21
CA VAL A 231 -7.02 3.38 -1.11
C VAL A 231 -5.74 2.74 -1.65
N TRP A 232 -5.19 3.24 -2.75
CA TRP A 232 -3.94 2.72 -3.28
C TRP A 232 -2.75 3.01 -2.39
N VAL A 233 -2.69 4.19 -1.77
CA VAL A 233 -1.64 4.49 -0.79
C VAL A 233 -1.76 3.56 0.42
N MET A 234 -2.96 3.32 0.93
CA MET A 234 -3.21 2.32 2.00
C MET A 234 -2.69 0.94 1.61
N ARG A 235 -3.09 0.48 0.41
CA ARG A 235 -2.77 -0.86 -0.09
C ARG A 235 -1.27 -1.06 -0.36
N ARG A 236 -0.55 0.01 -0.67
CA ARG A 236 0.90 -0.01 -0.93
C ARG A 236 1.72 0.64 0.18
N HIS A 237 1.14 0.73 1.37
CA HIS A 237 1.85 1.29 2.51
C HIS A 237 3.02 0.39 2.93
N ALA A 238 4.13 0.94 3.43
CA ALA A 238 5.31 0.16 3.84
C ALA A 238 5.05 -0.76 5.05
N ARG A 239 4.20 -0.30 5.96
CA ARG A 239 3.73 -1.05 7.15
C ARG A 239 2.62 -2.03 6.77
N SER A 240 2.83 -3.31 7.06
CA SER A 240 1.86 -4.38 6.82
C SER A 240 0.53 -4.16 7.55
N GLU A 241 0.54 -3.62 8.79
CA GLU A 241 -0.71 -3.36 9.53
C GLU A 241 -1.63 -2.35 8.84
N VAL A 242 -1.07 -1.44 8.02
CA VAL A 242 -1.86 -0.50 7.22
C VAL A 242 -2.40 -1.20 5.98
N ARG A 243 -1.57 -2.00 5.29
CA ARG A 243 -1.99 -2.77 4.10
C ARG A 243 -3.08 -3.79 4.42
N GLU A 244 -3.08 -4.37 5.61
CA GLU A 244 -4.09 -5.36 6.02
C GLU A 244 -5.26 -4.77 6.81
N SER A 245 -5.23 -3.45 7.06
CA SER A 245 -6.36 -2.77 7.66
C SER A 245 -7.63 -2.98 6.83
N SER A 246 -8.77 -3.02 7.50
CA SER A 246 -10.06 -3.20 6.84
C SER A 246 -10.91 -1.96 7.05
N PHE A 247 -11.47 -1.42 5.97
CA PHE A 247 -12.29 -0.22 6.03
C PHE A 247 -13.35 -0.20 4.95
N THR A 248 -14.42 0.54 5.21
CA THR A 248 -15.55 0.76 4.31
C THR A 248 -15.67 2.24 4.02
N VAL A 249 -15.84 2.60 2.76
CA VAL A 249 -16.12 3.97 2.34
C VAL A 249 -17.61 4.09 2.01
N TRP A 250 -18.23 5.10 2.60
CA TRP A 250 -19.64 5.41 2.47
C TRP A 250 -19.81 6.78 1.86
N VAL A 251 -20.99 7.00 1.27
CA VAL A 251 -21.40 8.29 0.75
C VAL A 251 -22.78 8.66 1.29
N ALA A 252 -22.94 9.91 1.71
CA ALA A 252 -24.23 10.51 2.02
C ALA A 252 -24.36 11.87 1.31
N GLU A 253 -25.48 12.09 0.64
CA GLU A 253 -25.82 13.39 0.05
C GLU A 253 -26.89 14.08 0.91
N ARG A 254 -26.63 15.32 1.32
CA ARG A 254 -27.52 16.11 2.19
C ARG A 254 -27.64 17.54 1.69
N GLY A 255 -28.65 17.78 0.87
CA GLY A 255 -28.91 19.10 0.29
C GLY A 255 -27.78 19.50 -0.66
N GLU A 256 -26.99 20.52 -0.29
CA GLU A 256 -25.86 20.99 -1.11
C GLU A 256 -24.50 20.35 -0.74
N LEU A 257 -24.51 19.47 0.26
CA LEU A 257 -23.32 18.82 0.80
C LEU A 257 -23.25 17.35 0.43
N LEU A 258 -22.05 16.85 0.21
CA LEU A 258 -21.74 15.43 0.11
C LEU A 258 -20.75 15.07 1.21
N GLU A 259 -20.97 13.95 1.86
CA GLU A 259 -20.10 13.43 2.91
C GLU A 259 -19.53 12.09 2.46
N LEU A 260 -18.20 11.99 2.38
CA LEU A 260 -17.49 10.73 2.24
C LEU A 260 -17.06 10.27 3.61
N ILE A 261 -17.44 9.07 4.01
CA ILE A 261 -17.25 8.58 5.37
C ILE A 261 -16.40 7.33 5.32
N VAL A 262 -15.35 7.26 6.14
CA VAL A 262 -14.48 6.07 6.25
C VAL A 262 -14.70 5.43 7.60
N THR A 263 -15.09 4.15 7.61
CA THR A 263 -15.28 3.34 8.82
C THR A 263 -14.39 2.09 8.82
N PRO A 264 -13.85 1.65 9.97
CA PRO A 264 -13.77 2.43 11.20
C PRO A 264 -12.88 3.67 11.01
N GLY A 265 -12.88 4.59 11.99
CA GLY A 265 -11.88 5.66 12.01
C GLY A 265 -10.47 5.06 11.94
N LEU A 266 -9.62 5.58 11.04
CA LEU A 266 -8.28 5.04 10.80
C LEU A 266 -7.18 5.76 11.60
N SER A 267 -7.53 6.70 12.47
CA SER A 267 -6.58 7.56 13.20
C SER A 267 -5.54 6.74 13.97
N ASP A 268 -5.98 5.71 14.70
CA ASP A 268 -5.11 4.83 15.51
C ASP A 268 -4.05 4.09 14.68
N LEU A 269 -4.28 3.88 13.38
CA LEU A 269 -3.30 3.24 12.49
C LEU A 269 -2.12 4.16 12.18
N PHE A 270 -2.33 5.48 12.27
CA PHE A 270 -1.42 6.51 11.81
C PHE A 270 -0.88 7.41 12.93
N GLU A 271 -1.15 7.09 14.20
CA GLU A 271 -0.50 7.72 15.36
C GLU A 271 1.03 7.49 15.30
N VAL A 272 1.77 8.41 14.68
CA VAL A 272 3.23 8.40 14.64
C VAL A 272 3.76 9.74 15.16
N VAL A 273 4.71 9.63 16.09
CA VAL A 273 5.30 10.66 16.98
C VAL A 273 5.92 11.89 16.27
N HIS A 274 5.95 11.95 14.93
CA HIS A 274 6.68 13.00 14.19
C HIS A 274 5.98 13.59 12.94
N MET A 275 4.73 13.24 12.65
CA MET A 275 3.91 13.93 11.63
C MET A 275 2.56 14.29 12.26
N SER A 276 1.94 15.41 11.86
CA SER A 276 0.56 15.66 12.27
C SER A 276 -0.32 14.52 11.76
N GLU A 277 -1.22 14.00 12.60
CA GLU A 277 -2.10 12.84 12.31
C GLU A 277 -2.80 12.95 10.94
N ASP A 278 -3.11 14.17 10.50
CA ASP A 278 -3.75 14.47 9.21
C ASP A 278 -2.88 14.20 7.96
N GLU A 279 -1.54 14.25 8.08
CA GLU A 279 -0.62 14.02 6.97
C GLU A 279 -0.32 12.52 6.76
N ALA A 280 -0.46 11.72 7.82
CA ALA A 280 -0.16 10.30 7.80
C ALA A 280 -1.34 9.46 7.27
N ASN A 281 -2.59 9.86 7.51
CA ASN A 281 -3.77 9.19 6.96
C ASN A 281 -3.97 9.56 5.48
N PRO A 282 -3.90 8.61 4.53
CA PRO A 282 -4.05 8.90 3.11
C PRO A 282 -5.40 9.56 2.76
N PHE A 283 -6.49 9.15 3.42
CA PHE A 283 -7.80 9.77 3.18
C PHE A 283 -7.80 11.25 3.54
N SER A 284 -7.32 11.59 4.74
CA SER A 284 -7.16 12.98 5.18
C SER A 284 -6.28 13.75 4.21
N ARG A 285 -5.09 13.22 3.91
CA ARG A 285 -4.13 13.89 3.04
C ARG A 285 -4.69 14.24 1.66
N PHE A 286 -5.45 13.36 1.01
CA PHE A 286 -5.98 13.66 -0.32
C PHE A 286 -7.28 14.48 -0.25
N LEU A 287 -8.22 14.11 0.63
CA LEU A 287 -9.54 14.74 0.68
C LEU A 287 -9.51 16.18 1.21
N LEU A 288 -8.63 16.48 2.16
CA LEU A 288 -8.47 17.83 2.72
C LEU A 288 -7.89 18.83 1.71
N THR A 289 -7.24 18.35 0.64
CA THR A 289 -6.65 19.22 -0.39
C THR A 289 -7.67 19.70 -1.43
N LEU A 290 -8.88 19.14 -1.43
CA LEU A 290 -9.93 19.54 -2.37
C LEU A 290 -10.47 20.93 -2.00
N PRO A 291 -10.58 21.88 -2.96
CA PRO A 291 -11.04 23.25 -2.68
C PRO A 291 -12.44 23.34 -2.05
N GLU A 292 -13.31 22.37 -2.31
CA GLU A 292 -14.68 22.31 -1.82
C GLU A 292 -14.82 21.65 -0.44
N TYR A 293 -13.71 21.20 0.15
CA TYR A 293 -13.70 20.67 1.52
C TYR A 293 -14.18 21.73 2.53
N VAL A 294 -14.95 21.28 3.52
CA VAL A 294 -15.55 22.13 4.55
C VAL A 294 -15.04 21.79 5.94
N GLU A 295 -15.22 20.55 6.36
CA GLU A 295 -14.89 20.07 7.70
C GLU A 295 -14.75 18.54 7.74
N THR A 296 -14.08 18.05 8.77
CA THR A 296 -14.01 16.64 9.15
C THR A 296 -14.74 16.46 10.48
N LYS A 297 -15.58 15.42 10.59
CA LYS A 297 -16.35 15.15 11.81
C LYS A 297 -16.55 13.66 12.03
N GLU A 298 -16.59 13.25 13.29
CA GLU A 298 -16.96 11.88 13.69
C GLU A 298 -18.46 11.65 13.50
N VAL A 299 -18.83 10.55 12.85
CA VAL A 299 -20.21 10.23 12.52
C VAL A 299 -20.47 8.72 12.52
N SER A 300 -21.75 8.36 12.65
CA SER A 300 -22.26 7.04 12.29
C SER A 300 -22.90 7.13 10.89
N PRO A 301 -22.40 6.41 9.86
CA PRO A 301 -22.98 6.43 8.51
C PRO A 301 -24.47 6.11 8.50
N LEU A 302 -24.90 5.13 9.32
CA LEU A 302 -26.30 4.76 9.47
C LEU A 302 -27.18 5.95 9.86
N ARG A 303 -26.70 6.79 10.78
CA ARG A 303 -27.45 7.96 11.25
C ARG A 303 -27.61 9.02 10.16
N LEU A 304 -26.73 9.02 9.15
CA LEU A 304 -26.72 9.99 8.08
C LEU A 304 -27.53 9.56 6.85
N GLY A 305 -28.03 8.32 6.82
CA GLY A 305 -28.61 7.76 5.59
C GLY A 305 -27.56 7.43 4.55
N ALA A 306 -26.32 7.16 4.96
CA ALA A 306 -25.23 6.88 4.03
C ALA A 306 -25.35 5.47 3.43
N PHE A 307 -24.81 5.31 2.21
CA PHE A 307 -24.70 4.02 1.54
C PHE A 307 -23.23 3.62 1.38
N PRO A 308 -22.85 2.37 1.65
CA PRO A 308 -21.50 1.89 1.47
C PRO A 308 -21.28 1.58 -0.01
N PHE A 309 -20.15 2.01 -0.60
CA PHE A 309 -19.89 1.77 -2.02
C PHE A 309 -18.55 1.06 -2.27
N LEU A 310 -17.67 1.02 -1.27
CA LEU A 310 -16.35 0.42 -1.38
C LEU A 310 -15.96 -0.23 -0.04
N ARG A 311 -15.45 -1.46 -0.11
CA ARG A 311 -14.86 -2.18 1.02
C ARG A 311 -13.43 -2.55 0.68
N TYR A 312 -12.52 -2.25 1.57
CA TYR A 312 -11.17 -2.78 1.55
C TYR A 312 -11.00 -3.76 2.71
N GLU A 313 -10.56 -4.98 2.41
CA GLU A 313 -10.35 -6.01 3.42
C GLU A 313 -9.38 -7.07 2.90
N ASN A 314 -8.44 -7.50 3.75
CA ASN A 314 -7.44 -8.53 3.42
C ASN A 314 -6.62 -8.25 2.14
N GLY A 315 -6.29 -6.99 1.88
CA GLY A 315 -5.53 -6.60 0.68
C GLY A 315 -6.35 -6.46 -0.60
N ALA A 316 -7.65 -6.80 -0.54
CA ALA A 316 -8.55 -6.76 -1.69
C ALA A 316 -9.49 -5.56 -1.62
N LEU A 317 -9.73 -4.96 -2.79
CA LEU A 317 -10.66 -3.86 -2.97
C LEU A 317 -11.94 -4.38 -3.62
N TYR A 318 -13.06 -4.18 -2.95
CA TYR A 318 -14.38 -4.58 -3.40
C TYR A 318 -15.26 -3.36 -3.66
N GLN A 319 -15.87 -3.31 -4.83
CA GLN A 319 -17.00 -2.45 -5.10
C GLN A 319 -18.26 -3.10 -4.50
N LEU A 320 -19.04 -2.31 -3.77
CA LEU A 320 -20.26 -2.79 -3.13
C LEU A 320 -21.47 -2.52 -3.99
N GLU A 321 -22.17 -3.58 -4.37
CA GLU A 321 -23.40 -3.49 -5.13
C GLU A 321 -24.56 -3.11 -4.20
N LEU A 322 -25.32 -2.10 -4.63
CA LEU A 322 -26.48 -1.56 -3.92
C LEU A 322 -27.75 -1.97 -4.66
N ASP A 323 -28.66 -2.64 -3.95
CA ASP A 323 -30.01 -2.96 -4.41
C ASP A 323 -31.07 -2.53 -3.38
N GLU A 324 -32.34 -2.70 -3.71
CA GLU A 324 -33.46 -2.36 -2.82
C GLU A 324 -33.37 -3.11 -1.47
N ARG A 325 -32.83 -4.34 -1.47
CA ARG A 325 -32.69 -5.15 -0.25
C ARG A 325 -31.61 -4.60 0.67
N VAL A 326 -30.53 -4.05 0.13
CA VAL A 326 -29.52 -3.32 0.92
C VAL A 326 -30.18 -2.15 1.65
N GLN A 327 -31.00 -1.37 0.95
CA GLN A 327 -31.71 -0.25 1.56
C GLN A 327 -32.66 -0.70 2.67
N GLU A 328 -33.44 -1.76 2.46
CA GLU A 328 -34.31 -2.36 3.48
C GLU A 328 -33.51 -2.84 4.71
N HIS A 329 -32.34 -3.45 4.48
CA HIS A 329 -31.46 -3.92 5.55
C HIS A 329 -30.86 -2.77 6.36
N LEU A 330 -30.30 -1.75 5.68
CA LEU A 330 -29.76 -0.55 6.34
C LEU A 330 -30.85 0.18 7.15
N ARG A 331 -32.08 0.24 6.61
CA ARG A 331 -33.25 0.75 7.34
C ARG A 331 -33.54 -0.06 8.60
N ALA A 332 -33.55 -1.39 8.52
CA ALA A 332 -33.77 -2.25 9.67
C ALA A 332 -32.67 -2.09 10.74
N LEU A 333 -31.41 -2.00 10.30
CA LEU A 333 -30.26 -1.73 11.17
C LEU A 333 -30.38 -0.36 11.86
N PHE A 334 -30.75 0.69 11.11
CA PHE A 334 -30.99 2.01 11.66
C PHE A 334 -32.07 1.99 12.75
N VAL A 335 -33.23 1.38 12.48
CA VAL A 335 -34.34 1.33 13.46
C VAL A 335 -33.93 0.60 14.74
N LYS A 336 -33.10 -0.44 14.61
CA LYS A 336 -32.55 -1.18 15.75
C LYS A 336 -31.53 -0.36 16.55
N ALA A 337 -30.64 0.38 15.88
CA ALA A 337 -29.58 1.16 16.51
C ALA A 337 -30.07 2.50 17.10
N PHE A 338 -31.06 3.13 16.46
CA PHE A 338 -31.54 4.48 16.79
C PHE A 338 -33.07 4.52 16.95
N PRO A 339 -33.63 3.83 17.97
CA PRO A 339 -35.07 3.73 18.13
C PRO A 339 -35.72 5.10 18.37
N GLY A 340 -36.77 5.40 17.60
CA GLY A 340 -37.56 6.64 17.72
C GLY A 340 -37.02 7.83 16.93
N MET A 341 -35.92 7.69 16.20
CA MET A 341 -35.44 8.71 15.26
C MET A 341 -36.13 8.58 13.88
N PRO A 342 -36.28 9.70 13.13
CA PRO A 342 -36.72 9.64 11.73
C PRO A 342 -35.77 8.78 10.90
N VAL A 343 -36.32 7.87 10.10
CA VAL A 343 -35.56 6.92 9.28
C VAL A 343 -35.06 7.63 8.02
N PRO A 344 -33.75 7.68 7.76
CA PRO A 344 -33.20 8.40 6.60
C PRO A 344 -33.14 7.57 5.31
N TYR A 345 -33.54 6.29 5.37
CA TYR A 345 -33.53 5.34 4.26
C TYR A 345 -34.95 5.15 3.72
N GLU A 346 -35.38 6.03 2.80
CA GLU A 346 -36.72 6.03 2.16
C GLU A 346 -36.73 5.54 0.72
#